data_AF-A0A382RRH0-F1
#
_entry.id   AF-A0A382RRH0-F1
#
_cell.length_a   1.000
_cell.length_b   1.000
_cell.length_c   1.000
_cell.angle_alpha   90.00
_cell.angle_beta   90.00
_cell.angle_gamma   90.00
#
_symmetry.space_group_name_H-M   'P 1'
#
loop_
_entity.id
_entity.type
_entity.pdbx_description
1 polymer ?
#
loop_
_entity_poly.entity_id
_entity_poly.type
_entity_poly.pdbx_seq_one_letter_code
_entity_poly.pdbx_strand_id
1 'polypeptide(L)'
;MQVAMSAISYQNKIKISIILGTFLLVCESIGCGLELPSPPPDIFYKYNELKVGRGPAYLITADLNLDGFPDLVSANAKNNTLSVLISKGDGTFRKILTFPVASEPTTIATGDVNGDGIPDLLINSRG
;
A
#
# COMPACT_ATOMS: atom_id res chain seq x y z
N MET A 1 13.34 9.59 -62.86
CA MET A 1 12.51 9.37 -61.64
C MET A 1 13.33 8.69 -60.52
N GLN A 2 14.60 9.06 -60.31
CA GLN A 2 15.49 8.41 -59.31
C GLN A 2 15.88 9.35 -58.16
N VAL A 3 15.70 10.67 -58.31
CA VAL A 3 16.16 11.68 -57.34
C VAL A 3 15.16 11.90 -56.19
N ALA A 4 13.87 11.59 -56.41
CA ALA A 4 12.84 11.72 -55.37
C ALA A 4 12.84 10.56 -54.35
N MET A 5 13.22 9.34 -54.77
CA MET A 5 13.24 8.15 -53.89
C MET A 5 14.40 8.17 -52.87
N SER A 6 15.54 8.80 -53.19
CA SER A 6 16.67 8.92 -52.26
C SER A 6 16.42 9.93 -51.13
N ALA A 7 15.68 11.01 -51.41
CA ALA A 7 15.32 12.02 -50.42
C ALA A 7 14.34 11.48 -49.36
N ILE A 8 13.36 10.66 -49.75
CA ILE A 8 12.37 10.06 -48.83
C ILE A 8 13.04 9.05 -47.88
N SER A 9 14.01 8.26 -48.38
CA SER A 9 14.82 7.36 -47.55
C SER A 9 15.68 8.12 -46.53
N TYR A 10 16.21 9.30 -46.88
CA TYR A 10 17.06 10.11 -46.00
C TYR A 10 16.24 10.80 -44.91
N GLN A 11 15.06 11.34 -45.25
CA GLN A 11 14.13 11.95 -44.29
C GLN A 11 13.59 10.93 -43.27
N ASN A 12 13.39 9.67 -43.67
CA ASN A 12 12.98 8.60 -42.75
C ASN A 12 14.11 8.16 -41.80
N LYS A 13 15.37 8.15 -42.26
CA LYS A 13 16.53 7.87 -41.39
C LYS A 13 16.75 8.99 -40.35
N ILE A 14 16.55 10.25 -40.73
CA ILE A 14 16.63 11.40 -39.80
C ILE A 14 15.48 11.37 -38.78
N LYS A 15 14.24 11.07 -39.21
CA LYS A 15 13.10 10.94 -38.29
C LYS A 15 13.29 9.82 -37.27
N ILE A 16 13.78 8.65 -37.70
CA ILE A 16 14.04 7.51 -36.80
C ILE A 16 15.21 7.83 -35.85
N SER A 17 16.25 8.53 -36.30
CA SER A 17 17.39 8.92 -35.44
C SER A 17 17.01 9.99 -34.40
N ILE A 18 16.05 10.88 -34.71
CA ILE A 18 15.54 11.87 -33.75
C ILE A 18 14.61 11.21 -32.73
N ILE A 19 13.77 10.25 -33.15
CA ILE A 19 12.87 9.50 -32.24
C ILE A 19 13.67 8.57 -31.29
N LEU A 20 14.78 7.98 -31.77
CA LEU A 20 15.68 7.18 -30.93
C LEU A 20 16.52 8.06 -30.00
N GLY A 21 16.88 9.28 -30.44
CA GLY A 21 17.63 10.26 -29.64
C GLY A 21 16.82 10.93 -28.55
N THR A 22 15.51 11.19 -28.76
CA THR A 22 14.63 11.73 -27.71
C THR A 22 14.15 10.68 -26.71
N PHE A 23 14.23 9.39 -27.03
CA PHE A 23 13.94 8.31 -26.09
C PHE A 23 15.12 8.00 -25.14
N LEU A 24 16.35 8.30 -25.56
CA LEU A 24 17.56 8.21 -24.72
C LEU A 24 17.77 9.46 -23.83
N LEU A 25 17.01 10.53 -24.04
CA LEU A 25 17.12 11.80 -23.30
C LEU A 25 15.99 12.04 -22.29
N VAL A 26 15.32 10.98 -21.82
CA VAL A 26 14.38 11.07 -20.68
C VAL A 26 14.90 10.31 -19.45
N CYS A 27 16.01 9.57 -19.57
CA CYS A 27 16.61 8.89 -18.42
C CYS A 27 17.56 9.78 -17.61
N GLU A 28 17.97 10.95 -18.13
CA GLU A 28 18.81 11.91 -17.39
C GLU A 28 18.01 13.01 -16.68
N SER A 29 16.68 13.06 -16.88
CA SER A 29 15.76 13.94 -16.13
C SER A 29 14.83 13.18 -15.18
N ILE A 30 14.70 11.86 -15.35
CA ILE A 30 14.16 11.00 -14.28
C ILE A 30 15.35 10.61 -13.43
N GLY A 31 15.87 11.59 -12.69
CA GLY A 31 16.66 11.28 -11.52
C GLY A 31 15.86 10.28 -10.71
N CYS A 32 16.32 9.03 -10.66
CA CYS A 32 15.94 8.12 -9.59
C CYS A 32 16.70 8.57 -8.34
N GLY A 33 16.51 9.84 -7.98
CA GLY A 33 16.81 10.36 -6.67
C GLY A 33 15.53 10.18 -5.88
N LEU A 34 15.49 9.15 -5.04
CA LEU A 34 14.68 9.23 -3.83
C LEU A 34 15.32 10.31 -2.95
N GLU A 35 15.20 11.58 -3.37
CA GLU A 35 15.42 12.70 -2.46
C GLU A 35 14.24 12.64 -1.50
N LEU A 36 14.50 12.03 -0.34
CA LEU A 36 13.61 12.21 0.79
C LEU A 36 13.44 13.73 0.97
N PRO A 37 12.21 14.23 1.13
CA PRO A 37 12.01 15.64 1.41
C PRO A 37 12.91 16.02 2.59
N SER A 38 13.69 17.08 2.44
CA SER A 38 14.53 17.61 3.52
C SER A 38 13.71 18.59 4.35
N PRO A 39 13.65 18.46 5.68
CA PRO A 39 14.29 17.43 6.49
C PRO A 39 13.62 16.06 6.31
N PRO A 40 14.39 14.95 6.39
CA PRO A 40 13.85 13.58 6.30
C PRO A 40 12.58 13.48 7.15
N PRO A 41 11.52 12.77 6.70
CA PRO A 41 10.29 12.66 7.47
C PRO A 41 10.65 12.23 8.88
N ASP A 42 10.42 13.16 9.82
CA ASP A 42 10.84 12.99 11.19
C ASP A 42 10.17 11.72 11.71
N ILE A 43 10.96 10.72 12.10
CA ILE A 43 10.44 9.48 12.69
C ILE A 43 9.68 9.76 14.00
N PHE A 44 9.76 11.00 14.51
CA PHE A 44 9.00 11.53 15.64
C PHE A 44 7.97 12.59 15.25
N TYR A 45 7.62 12.73 13.96
CA TYR A 45 6.47 13.53 13.55
C TYR A 45 5.24 12.99 14.27
N LYS A 46 4.40 13.90 14.79
CA LYS A 46 3.20 13.63 15.59
C LYS A 46 2.54 12.32 15.18
N TYR A 47 2.70 11.29 16.01
CA TYR A 47 2.08 9.99 15.74
C TYR A 47 0.57 10.18 15.77
N ASN A 48 -0.10 9.64 14.76
CA ASN A 48 -1.56 9.59 14.79
C ASN A 48 -1.98 8.55 15.83
N GLU A 49 -2.62 9.01 16.90
CA GLU A 49 -3.23 8.13 17.89
C GLU A 49 -4.53 7.55 17.34
N LEU A 50 -4.54 6.25 17.10
CA LEU A 50 -5.74 5.51 16.72
C LEU A 50 -6.35 4.90 17.97
N LYS A 51 -7.47 5.47 18.42
CA LYS A 51 -8.18 5.00 19.61
C LYS A 51 -8.93 3.71 19.32
N VAL A 52 -8.32 2.59 19.65
CA VAL A 52 -8.94 1.26 19.64
C VAL A 52 -9.55 0.91 21.01
N GLY A 53 -9.96 -0.35 21.22
CA GLY A 53 -10.38 -0.83 22.54
C GLY A 53 -9.27 -0.80 23.59
N ARG A 54 -9.60 -1.17 24.83
CA ARG A 54 -8.67 -1.16 25.97
C ARG A 54 -7.80 -2.41 25.98
N GLY A 55 -6.56 -2.21 26.41
CA GLY A 55 -5.55 -3.26 26.49
C GLY A 55 -5.28 -3.89 25.13
N PRO A 56 -4.91 -3.11 24.09
CA PRO A 56 -4.43 -3.69 22.86
C PRO A 56 -3.24 -4.61 23.16
N ALA A 57 -3.35 -5.87 22.77
CA ALA A 57 -2.40 -6.94 23.11
C ALA A 57 -1.69 -7.51 21.88
N TYR A 58 -2.32 -7.41 20.71
CA TYR A 58 -1.77 -7.91 19.46
C TYR A 58 -2.28 -7.09 18.28
N LEU A 59 -1.48 -6.99 17.22
CA LEU A 59 -1.75 -6.17 16.04
C LEU A 59 -1.30 -6.91 14.78
N ILE A 60 -2.12 -6.87 13.73
CA ILE A 60 -1.74 -7.36 12.40
C ILE A 60 -2.13 -6.35 11.32
N THR A 61 -1.51 -6.50 10.14
CA THR A 61 -1.90 -5.78 8.92
C THR A 61 -2.25 -6.77 7.81
N ALA A 62 -3.31 -6.49 7.06
CA ALA A 62 -3.75 -7.28 5.91
C ALA A 62 -4.69 -6.42 5.04
N ASP A 63 -4.72 -6.65 3.73
CA ASP A 63 -5.74 -6.02 2.85
C ASP A 63 -7.05 -6.83 2.95
N LEU A 64 -7.94 -6.42 3.86
CA LEU A 64 -9.12 -7.21 4.22
C LEU A 64 -10.30 -7.00 3.27
N ASN A 65 -10.27 -5.93 2.47
CA ASN A 65 -11.31 -5.57 1.53
C ASN A 65 -10.85 -5.63 0.06
N LEU A 66 -9.62 -6.08 -0.18
CA LEU A 66 -9.00 -6.26 -1.50
C LEU A 66 -8.92 -4.97 -2.31
N ASP A 67 -8.72 -3.83 -1.64
CA ASP A 67 -8.59 -2.53 -2.29
C ASP A 67 -7.14 -2.14 -2.63
N GLY A 68 -6.18 -3.00 -2.30
CA GLY A 68 -4.76 -2.81 -2.53
C GLY A 68 -4.05 -2.05 -1.41
N PHE A 69 -4.76 -1.63 -0.36
CA PHE A 69 -4.18 -0.94 0.78
C PHE A 69 -4.24 -1.82 2.04
N PRO A 70 -3.10 -2.07 2.72
CA PRO A 70 -3.13 -2.80 3.98
C PRO A 70 -3.97 -2.10 5.05
N ASP A 71 -4.93 -2.84 5.61
CA ASP A 71 -5.72 -2.46 6.78
C ASP A 71 -5.00 -2.85 8.08
N LEU A 72 -5.54 -2.38 9.21
CA LEU A 72 -5.01 -2.66 10.54
C LEU A 72 -6.06 -3.34 11.43
N VAL A 73 -5.65 -4.38 12.16
CA VAL A 73 -6.51 -5.06 13.14
C VAL A 73 -5.83 -5.16 14.49
N SER A 74 -6.48 -4.64 15.53
CA SER A 74 -6.03 -4.70 16.93
C SER A 74 -6.89 -5.65 17.75
N ALA A 75 -6.26 -6.55 18.51
CA ALA A 75 -6.91 -7.37 19.54
C ALA A 75 -6.87 -6.64 20.89
N ASN A 76 -8.03 -6.37 21.46
CA ASN A 76 -8.19 -5.58 22.68
C ASN A 76 -8.55 -6.50 23.86
N ALA A 77 -7.52 -7.02 24.53
CA ALA A 77 -7.64 -8.06 25.54
C ALA A 77 -8.54 -7.68 26.73
N LYS A 78 -8.50 -6.41 27.17
CA LYS A 78 -9.31 -5.96 28.32
C LYS A 78 -10.78 -5.68 27.98
N ASN A 79 -11.12 -5.57 26.69
CA ASN A 79 -12.48 -5.32 26.23
C ASN A 79 -13.14 -6.52 25.58
N ASN A 80 -12.40 -7.60 25.30
CA ASN A 80 -12.88 -8.75 24.54
C ASN A 80 -13.40 -8.32 23.16
N THR A 81 -12.65 -7.45 22.47
CA THR A 81 -13.01 -6.97 21.13
C THR A 81 -11.83 -7.00 20.17
N LEU A 82 -12.13 -7.04 18.87
CA LEU A 82 -11.24 -6.56 17.83
C LEU A 82 -11.61 -5.14 17.41
N SER A 83 -10.61 -4.33 17.07
CA SER A 83 -10.80 -3.09 16.31
C SER A 83 -10.20 -3.26 14.92
N VAL A 84 -11.02 -3.12 13.88
CA VAL A 84 -10.61 -3.16 12.47
C VAL A 84 -10.62 -1.74 11.91
N LEU A 85 -9.50 -1.31 11.36
CA LEU A 85 -9.29 0.02 10.81
C LEU A 85 -9.01 -0.13 9.31
N ILE A 86 -10.00 0.19 8.51
CA ILE A 86 -9.91 0.12 7.05
C ILE A 86 -9.12 1.32 6.53
N SER A 87 -8.08 1.07 5.77
CA SER A 87 -7.18 2.08 5.20
C SER A 87 -7.88 2.89 4.12
N LYS A 88 -7.32 4.07 3.82
CA LYS A 88 -7.65 4.85 2.62
C LYS A 88 -6.48 4.92 1.64
N GLY A 89 -5.34 4.31 1.97
CA GLY A 89 -4.11 4.36 1.17
C GLY A 89 -3.27 5.63 1.33
N ASP A 90 -3.78 6.66 2.02
CA ASP A 90 -3.10 7.94 2.25
C ASP A 90 -2.47 8.07 3.66
N GLY A 91 -2.35 6.95 4.38
CA GLY A 91 -1.93 6.91 5.79
C GLY A 91 -3.04 7.28 6.78
N THR A 92 -4.27 7.51 6.32
CA THR A 92 -5.45 7.68 7.17
C THR A 92 -6.38 6.46 7.12
N PHE A 93 -7.22 6.34 8.15
CA PHE A 93 -8.17 5.24 8.29
C PHE A 93 -9.61 5.75 8.25
N ARG A 94 -10.53 4.86 7.87
CA ARG A 94 -11.98 5.07 7.99
C ARG A 94 -12.42 4.94 9.44
N LYS A 95 -13.73 5.06 9.68
CA LYS A 95 -14.32 4.80 10.99
C LYS A 95 -13.97 3.38 11.45
N ILE A 96 -13.47 3.27 12.67
CA ILE A 96 -13.09 1.98 13.28
C ILE A 96 -14.33 1.10 13.43
N LEU A 97 -14.22 -0.15 12.97
CA LEU A 97 -15.19 -1.21 13.19
C LEU A 97 -14.77 -1.98 14.44
N THR A 98 -15.73 -2.29 15.32
CA THR A 98 -15.45 -3.05 16.56
C THR A 98 -16.29 -4.31 16.59
N PHE A 99 -15.63 -5.44 16.81
CA PHE A 99 -16.28 -6.74 16.86
C PHE A 99 -16.07 -7.40 18.23
N PRO A 100 -17.12 -7.92 18.88
CA PRO A 100 -16.97 -8.71 20.09
C PRO A 100 -16.32 -10.06 19.78
N VAL A 101 -15.45 -10.53 20.67
CA VAL A 101 -14.75 -11.82 20.55
C VAL A 101 -14.70 -12.54 21.90
N ALA A 102 -14.19 -13.77 21.90
CA ALA A 102 -13.97 -14.53 23.13
C ALA A 102 -12.96 -13.84 24.07
N SER A 103 -13.03 -14.19 25.36
CA SER A 103 -12.31 -13.48 26.42
C SER A 103 -10.79 -13.47 26.22
N GLU A 104 -10.17 -12.30 26.49
CA GLU A 104 -8.73 -12.08 26.39
C GLU A 104 -8.14 -12.58 25.06
N PRO A 105 -8.51 -11.98 23.91
CA PRO A 105 -7.85 -12.28 22.64
C PRO A 105 -6.34 -12.01 22.74
N THR A 106 -5.53 -13.00 22.37
CA THR A 106 -4.07 -12.98 22.54
C THR A 106 -3.31 -12.90 21.23
N THR A 107 -3.84 -13.49 20.17
CA THR A 107 -3.20 -13.49 18.85
C THR A 107 -4.26 -13.43 17.76
N ILE A 108 -3.85 -12.86 16.62
CA ILE A 108 -4.64 -12.80 15.40
C ILE A 108 -3.80 -13.41 14.28
N ALA A 109 -4.42 -14.22 13.42
CA ALA A 109 -3.86 -14.66 12.15
C ALA A 109 -4.84 -14.32 11.02
N THR A 110 -4.34 -14.28 9.80
CA THR A 110 -5.12 -13.98 8.60
C THR A 110 -4.83 -15.02 7.52
N GLY A 111 -5.84 -15.33 6.72
CA GLY A 111 -5.76 -16.21 5.56
C GLY A 111 -7.16 -16.43 4.96
N ASP A 112 -7.23 -16.88 3.72
CA ASP A 112 -8.49 -17.30 3.10
C ASP A 112 -8.78 -18.75 3.53
N VAL A 113 -9.55 -18.89 4.62
CA VAL A 113 -9.84 -20.17 5.26
C VAL A 113 -11.06 -20.82 4.62
N ASN A 114 -11.98 -19.99 4.12
CA ASN A 114 -13.24 -20.45 3.55
C ASN A 114 -13.20 -20.65 2.02
N GLY A 115 -12.16 -20.13 1.33
CA GLY A 115 -11.92 -20.30 -0.09
C GLY A 115 -12.66 -19.32 -1.01
N ASP A 116 -13.14 -18.18 -0.48
CA ASP A 116 -13.86 -17.16 -1.24
C ASP A 116 -12.94 -16.07 -1.84
N GLY A 117 -11.63 -16.16 -1.57
CA GLY A 117 -10.63 -15.20 -2.02
C GLY A 117 -10.55 -13.92 -1.17
N ILE A 118 -11.34 -13.80 -0.10
CA ILE A 118 -11.32 -12.69 0.85
C ILE A 118 -10.56 -13.15 2.12
N PRO A 119 -9.59 -12.37 2.65
CA PRO A 119 -8.89 -12.77 3.85
C PRO A 119 -9.80 -12.85 5.08
N ASP A 120 -9.84 -14.00 5.72
CA ASP A 120 -10.50 -14.21 7.01
C ASP A 120 -9.59 -13.79 8.19
N LEU A 121 -10.21 -13.54 9.34
CA LEU A 121 -9.53 -13.29 10.61
C LEU A 121 -9.71 -14.48 11.57
N LEU A 122 -8.59 -15.08 11.97
CA LEU A 122 -8.51 -16.16 12.94
C LEU A 122 -8.02 -15.61 14.28
N ILE A 123 -8.66 -16.01 15.38
CA ILE A 123 -8.42 -15.41 16.70
C ILE A 123 -8.21 -16.51 17.73
N ASN A 124 -7.15 -16.38 18.53
CA ASN A 124 -6.94 -17.21 19.70
C ASN A 124 -7.23 -16.42 20.98
N SER A 125 -8.01 -17.01 21.87
CA SER A 125 -8.48 -16.41 23.12
C SER A 125 -8.20 -17.35 24.30
N ARG A 126 -8.00 -16.82 25.50
CA ARG A 126 -7.66 -17.60 26.72
C ARG A 126 -8.89 -18.15 27.47
N GLY A 127 -10.01 -18.30 26.77
CA GLY A 127 -11.32 -18.63 27.36
C GLY A 127 -11.30 -19.79 28.35
#